data_AF-A0A7M7QNI5-F1
#
_entry.id   AF-A0A7M7QNI5-F1
#
_cell.length_a   1.000
_cell.length_b   1.000
_cell.length_c   1.000
_cell.angle_alpha   90.00
_cell.angle_beta   90.00
_cell.angle_gamma   90.00
#
_symmetry.space_group_name_H-M   'P 1'
#
loop_
_entity.id
_entity.type
_entity.pdbx_description
1 polymer ?
#
loop_
_entity_poly.entity_id
_entity_poly.type
_entity_poly.pdbx_seq_one_letter_code
_entity_poly.pdbx_strand_id
1 'polypeptide(L)'
;MFVTSKFYNFILNFLYITYFLCTTFILPLYYRELIGYIDHIIAPGKVGQKTGKTYDLFKFVLTNGSKGRVMCLIWGLELIKKYQSEIANNRILHIDLAYTKAAQMNNEKETLNVLPFEIIIQKVTVVVYRGIHLTRPDTPESTPTEVDFESIKEAIGMISISGYVKSKFALSSTRYENMTYGCGAITDGTFKLTIQIGYVPIELEKGTYVRVVGSVVNTDGMLKVTCKTSSDITPVEDHAVMPPHLLIRGTQQIIVPKRKLNED
;
A
#
# COMPACT_ATOMS: atom_id res chain seq x y z
N MET A 1 58.22 -4.13 10.51
CA MET A 1 59.05 -3.44 9.51
C MET A 1 58.16 -3.17 8.29
N PHE A 2 57.89 -1.89 8.02
CA PHE A 2 57.22 -1.32 6.82
C PHE A 2 55.83 -1.88 6.42
N VAL A 3 54.73 -1.16 6.66
CA VAL A 3 54.19 -0.02 5.87
C VAL A 3 53.66 -0.46 4.51
N THR A 4 52.34 -0.59 4.38
CA THR A 4 51.47 0.23 3.50
C THR A 4 50.08 -0.38 3.30
N SER A 5 49.08 0.49 3.16
CA SER A 5 47.80 0.26 2.47
C SER A 5 46.70 -0.54 3.19
N LYS A 6 46.07 0.09 4.20
CA LYS A 6 44.60 0.03 4.40
C LYS A 6 44.03 1.18 5.27
N PHE A 7 44.69 2.34 5.26
CA PHE A 7 44.32 3.54 6.02
C PHE A 7 43.25 4.43 5.33
N TYR A 8 42.62 3.95 4.26
CA TYR A 8 41.63 4.71 3.46
C TYR A 8 40.17 4.34 3.71
N ASN A 9 39.88 3.32 4.53
CA ASN A 9 38.49 2.86 4.78
C ASN A 9 37.97 3.11 6.19
N PHE A 10 38.63 3.99 6.96
CA PHE A 10 38.22 4.31 8.33
C PHE A 10 38.02 5.81 8.57
N ILE A 11 37.97 6.61 7.50
CA ILE A 11 37.78 8.08 7.53
C ILE A 11 36.32 8.49 7.24
N LEU A 12 35.41 7.54 6.97
CA LEU A 12 33.99 7.82 6.68
C LEU A 12 33.01 7.48 7.82
N ASN A 13 33.52 7.01 8.95
CA ASN A 13 32.73 6.81 10.16
C ASN A 13 33.49 7.44 11.32
N PHE A 14 32.83 8.38 11.99
CA PHE A 14 33.28 9.00 13.25
C PHE A 14 34.52 9.88 13.17
N LEU A 15 34.36 11.14 12.76
CA LEU A 15 34.95 12.27 13.48
C LEU A 15 34.21 13.56 13.07
N TYR A 16 33.41 14.12 13.98
CA TYR A 16 33.65 15.37 14.73
C TYR A 16 32.91 16.56 14.11
N ILE A 17 31.87 17.11 14.74
CA ILE A 17 31.84 17.81 16.04
C ILE A 17 32.78 19.02 16.05
N THR A 18 32.15 20.19 15.91
CA THR A 18 32.60 21.50 16.40
C THR A 18 31.33 22.35 16.51
N TYR A 19 30.94 23.02 17.59
CA TYR A 19 31.48 23.18 18.93
C TYR A 19 30.39 23.87 19.79
N PHE A 20 30.40 23.58 21.09
CA PHE A 20 30.15 24.50 22.22
C PHE A 20 28.74 24.96 22.62
N LEU A 21 28.56 24.87 23.94
CA LEU A 21 27.51 25.44 24.78
C LEU A 21 27.18 26.90 24.39
N CYS A 22 25.94 27.11 23.95
CA CYS A 22 25.28 28.40 24.08
C CYS A 22 23.87 28.15 24.63
N THR A 23 23.72 28.43 25.92
CA THR A 23 22.44 28.58 26.60
C THR A 23 21.69 29.77 26.01
N THR A 24 20.92 29.56 24.93
CA THR A 24 19.69 30.31 24.57
C THR A 24 19.15 29.78 23.25
N PHE A 25 17.85 29.43 23.24
CA PHE A 25 16.96 29.32 22.08
C PHE A 25 17.59 29.37 20.67
N ILE A 26 17.63 28.23 19.96
CA ILE A 26 17.33 28.08 18.51
C ILE A 26 17.02 26.59 18.26
N LEU A 27 15.78 26.30 17.85
CA LEU A 27 15.34 24.98 17.36
C LEU A 27 16.07 24.64 16.06
N PRO A 28 16.72 23.47 15.88
CA PRO A 28 17.30 23.14 14.60
C PRO A 28 16.21 22.59 13.67
N LEU A 29 15.70 23.47 12.80
CA LEU A 29 14.88 23.13 11.64
C LEU A 29 15.76 22.38 10.61
N TYR A 30 15.88 21.06 10.74
CA TYR A 30 16.51 20.24 9.70
C TYR A 30 15.50 19.96 8.59
N TYR A 31 15.45 20.86 7.60
CA TYR A 31 14.85 20.56 6.30
C TYR A 31 15.74 19.54 5.59
N ARG A 32 15.17 18.40 5.16
CA ARG A 32 15.91 17.36 4.43
C ARG A 32 15.32 17.17 3.05
N GLU A 33 16.24 16.96 2.11
CA GLU A 33 15.94 16.46 0.77
C GLU A 33 15.95 14.92 0.80
N LEU A 34 14.93 14.31 0.22
CA LEU A 34 14.76 12.86 0.14
C LEU A 34 14.25 12.49 -1.25
N ILE A 35 14.84 11.44 -1.84
CA ILE A 35 14.35 10.83 -3.07
C ILE A 35 14.14 9.34 -2.80
N GLY A 36 12.98 8.83 -3.18
CA GLY A 36 12.63 7.43 -3.02
C GLY A 36 11.32 7.11 -3.72
N TYR A 37 10.95 5.83 -3.72
CA TYR A 37 9.67 5.37 -4.24
C TYR A 37 8.69 5.06 -3.11
N ILE A 38 7.41 5.22 -3.41
CA ILE A 38 6.34 4.89 -2.48
C ILE A 38 6.18 3.38 -2.42
N ASP A 39 6.32 2.84 -1.22
CA ASP A 39 6.32 1.42 -0.94
C ASP A 39 5.07 0.98 -0.17
N HIS A 40 4.50 1.87 0.63
CA HIS A 40 3.24 1.59 1.33
C HIS A 40 2.43 2.87 1.50
N ILE A 41 1.09 2.78 1.42
CA ILE A 41 0.18 3.91 1.62
C ILE A 41 -0.82 3.54 2.73
N ILE A 42 -1.03 4.45 3.66
CA ILE A 42 -2.06 4.36 4.69
C ILE A 42 -3.10 5.43 4.38
N ALA A 43 -4.34 5.01 4.23
CA ALA A 43 -5.39 5.89 3.72
C ALA A 43 -5.58 7.16 4.56
N PRO A 44 -6.02 8.27 3.92
CA PRO A 44 -6.41 9.45 4.65
C PRO A 44 -7.49 9.13 5.68
N GLY A 45 -7.28 9.58 6.92
CA GLY A 45 -8.22 9.37 8.02
C GLY A 45 -8.34 10.60 8.90
N LYS A 46 -9.38 10.64 9.74
CA LYS A 46 -9.56 11.69 10.74
C LYS A 46 -8.96 11.26 12.07
N VAL A 47 -8.09 12.10 12.63
CA VAL A 47 -7.46 11.86 13.94
C VAL A 47 -7.83 12.97 14.94
N GLY A 48 -7.73 12.68 16.24
CA GLY A 48 -7.95 13.68 17.30
C GLY A 48 -9.34 13.72 17.94
N GLN A 49 -10.24 12.78 17.63
CA GLN A 49 -11.62 12.76 18.15
C GLN A 49 -11.73 12.91 19.69
N LYS A 50 -10.73 12.46 20.46
CA LYS A 50 -10.72 12.55 21.94
C LYS A 50 -10.70 13.99 22.49
N THR A 51 -10.23 14.98 21.73
CA THR A 51 -10.15 16.39 22.16
C THR A 51 -11.16 17.29 21.45
N GLY A 52 -12.14 16.73 20.74
CA GLY A 52 -13.18 17.47 20.01
C GLY A 52 -12.68 18.16 18.73
N LYS A 53 -11.37 18.18 18.47
CA LYS A 53 -10.78 18.66 17.22
C LYS A 53 -10.43 17.47 16.32
N THR A 54 -10.94 17.48 15.10
CA THR A 54 -10.60 16.47 14.08
C THR A 54 -9.62 17.05 13.09
N TYR A 55 -8.61 16.26 12.71
CA TYR A 55 -7.60 16.62 11.73
C TYR A 55 -7.54 15.56 10.66
N ASP A 56 -7.46 15.97 9.39
CA ASP A 56 -7.20 15.06 8.29
C ASP A 56 -5.70 14.72 8.26
N LEU A 57 -5.39 13.42 8.22
CA LEU A 57 -4.04 12.90 8.16
C LEU A 57 -3.93 11.87 7.05
N PHE A 58 -2.96 12.05 6.16
CA PHE A 58 -2.58 11.07 5.16
C PHE A 58 -1.16 10.59 5.42
N LYS A 59 -0.91 9.27 5.40
CA LYS A 59 0.42 8.70 5.65
C LYS A 59 0.87 7.81 4.49
N PHE A 60 2.16 7.81 4.20
CA PHE A 60 2.76 6.90 3.24
C PHE A 60 4.20 6.60 3.63
N VAL A 61 4.76 5.52 3.11
CA VAL A 61 6.13 5.07 3.37
C VAL A 61 6.96 5.25 2.11
N LEU A 62 8.07 5.95 2.25
CA LEU A 62 9.08 6.11 1.20
C LEU A 62 10.29 5.23 1.50
N THR A 63 10.84 4.62 0.46
CA THR A 63 12.10 3.87 0.52
C THR A 63 12.92 4.10 -0.73
N ASN A 64 14.23 3.89 -0.65
CA ASN A 64 15.14 3.91 -1.79
C ASN A 64 15.68 2.50 -2.12
N GLY A 65 15.02 1.44 -1.65
CA GLY A 65 15.46 0.06 -1.79
C GLY A 65 16.50 -0.39 -0.77
N SER A 66 16.96 0.50 0.11
CA SER A 66 17.76 0.13 1.28
C SER A 66 16.89 -0.39 2.44
N LYS A 67 17.53 -0.85 3.52
CA LYS A 67 16.82 -1.24 4.76
C LYS A 67 16.07 -0.09 5.43
N GLY A 68 16.33 1.16 5.04
CA GLY A 68 15.69 2.33 5.63
C GLY A 68 14.37 2.69 4.94
N ARG A 69 13.25 2.46 5.63
CA ARG A 69 11.91 2.94 5.23
C ARG A 69 11.53 4.14 6.08
N VAL A 70 10.94 5.17 5.50
CA VAL A 70 10.59 6.40 6.23
C VAL A 70 9.11 6.69 6.11
N MET A 71 8.46 6.91 7.26
CA MET A 71 7.07 7.33 7.31
C MET A 71 6.95 8.82 6.99
N CYS A 72 6.10 9.14 6.02
CA CYS A 72 5.77 10.50 5.60
C CYS A 72 4.32 10.82 5.98
N LEU A 73 4.07 12.02 6.49
CA LEU A 73 2.77 12.48 6.98
C LEU A 73 2.37 13.80 6.31
N ILE A 74 1.14 13.87 5.81
CA ILE A 74 0.51 15.10 5.31
C ILE A 74 -0.66 15.43 6.23
N TRP A 75 -0.67 16.66 6.76
CA TRP A 75 -1.73 17.14 7.64
C TRP A 75 -2.60 18.17 6.93
N GLY A 76 -3.91 18.01 7.06
CA GLY A 76 -4.92 18.96 6.56
C GLY A 76 -5.38 18.67 5.13
N LEU A 77 -6.68 18.82 4.93
CA LEU A 77 -7.36 18.48 3.67
C LEU A 77 -6.81 19.21 2.44
N GLU A 78 -6.38 20.46 2.58
CA GLU A 78 -5.83 21.27 1.47
C GLU A 78 -4.54 20.64 0.89
N LEU A 79 -3.59 20.31 1.77
CA LEU A 79 -2.33 19.68 1.35
C LEU A 79 -2.53 18.25 0.85
N ILE A 80 -3.45 17.52 1.48
CA ILE A 80 -3.82 16.17 1.03
C ILE A 80 -4.37 16.24 -0.40
N LYS A 81 -5.36 17.11 -0.67
CA LYS A 81 -5.91 17.29 -2.02
C LYS A 81 -4.86 17.71 -3.05
N LYS A 82 -3.88 18.53 -2.64
CA LYS A 82 -2.78 18.97 -3.51
C LYS A 82 -1.88 17.82 -3.97
N TYR A 83 -1.53 16.91 -3.07
CA TYR A 83 -0.48 15.90 -3.33
C TYR A 83 -1.01 14.46 -3.50
N GLN A 84 -2.25 14.17 -3.14
CA GLN A 84 -2.79 12.80 -3.15
C GLN A 84 -2.70 12.11 -4.52
N SER A 85 -2.88 12.85 -5.62
CA SER A 85 -2.83 12.28 -6.97
C SER A 85 -1.42 11.83 -7.38
N GLU A 86 -0.39 12.40 -6.74
CA GLU A 86 1.01 12.03 -6.96
C GLU A 86 1.46 10.88 -6.05
N ILE A 87 0.71 10.60 -5.00
CA ILE A 87 1.04 9.57 -4.01
C ILE A 87 0.35 8.27 -4.41
N ALA A 88 1.03 7.51 -5.26
CA ALA A 88 0.65 6.16 -5.64
C ALA A 88 1.84 5.21 -5.49
N ASN A 89 1.57 3.93 -5.21
CA ASN A 89 2.62 2.91 -5.08
C ASN A 89 3.54 2.90 -6.30
N ASN A 90 4.82 2.62 -6.06
CA ASN A 90 5.89 2.60 -7.05
C ASN A 90 6.19 3.96 -7.70
N ARG A 91 5.53 5.07 -7.34
CA ARG A 91 5.95 6.39 -7.83
C ARG A 91 7.19 6.87 -7.08
N ILE A 92 8.16 7.39 -7.83
CA ILE A 92 9.35 8.04 -7.31
C ILE A 92 9.00 9.48 -7.00
N LEU A 93 9.17 9.85 -5.74
CA LEU A 93 8.99 11.20 -5.25
C LEU A 93 10.34 11.79 -4.84
N HIS A 94 10.55 13.04 -5.23
CA HIS A 94 11.56 13.93 -4.70
C HIS A 94 10.85 14.90 -3.73
N ILE A 95 11.24 14.83 -2.47
CA ILE A 95 10.69 15.64 -1.39
C ILE A 95 11.80 16.56 -0.89
N ASP A 96 11.56 17.86 -0.93
CA ASP A 96 12.48 18.88 -0.46
C ASP A 96 11.77 19.84 0.50
N LEU A 97 12.52 20.47 1.39
CA LEU A 97 12.01 21.38 2.43
C LEU A 97 10.94 20.74 3.34
N ALA A 98 11.03 19.43 3.57
CA ALA A 98 10.16 18.74 4.51
C ALA A 98 10.69 18.85 5.94
N TYR A 99 9.76 19.01 6.90
CA TYR A 99 10.10 19.03 8.31
C TYR A 99 10.31 17.60 8.81
N THR A 100 11.37 17.35 9.56
CA THR A 100 11.65 16.03 10.15
C THR A 100 11.44 16.08 11.65
N LYS A 101 10.84 15.04 12.23
CA LYS A 101 10.75 14.87 13.69
C LYS A 101 11.01 13.44 14.12
N ALA A 102 11.39 13.25 15.38
CA ALA A 102 11.47 11.93 15.98
C ALA A 102 10.09 11.24 15.94
N ALA A 103 10.07 9.96 15.57
CA ALA A 103 8.85 9.17 15.54
C ALA A 103 8.58 8.61 16.93
N GLN A 104 7.34 8.74 17.40
CA GLN A 104 6.88 7.89 18.50
C GLN A 104 6.63 6.49 17.92
N MET A 105 7.50 5.54 18.26
CA MET A 105 7.38 4.17 17.78
C MET A 105 6.16 3.47 18.38
N ASN A 106 5.49 2.67 17.56
CA ASN A 106 4.29 1.91 17.89
C ASN A 106 4.22 0.67 16.98
N ASN A 107 3.28 -0.24 17.28
CA ASN A 107 3.12 -1.49 16.52
C ASN A 107 2.97 -1.26 15.00
N GLU A 108 2.30 -0.19 14.56
CA GLU A 108 2.15 0.16 13.13
C GLU A 108 3.52 0.40 12.48
N LYS A 109 4.36 1.23 13.10
CA LYS A 109 5.69 1.58 12.60
C LYS A 109 6.67 0.42 12.66
N GLU A 110 6.58 -0.40 13.70
CA GLU A 110 7.39 -1.60 13.84
C GLU A 110 7.04 -2.63 12.77
N THR A 111 5.75 -2.86 12.52
CA THR A 111 5.26 -3.75 11.45
C THR A 111 5.72 -3.26 10.08
N LEU A 112 5.72 -1.94 9.87
CA LEU A 112 6.20 -1.32 8.64
C LEU A 112 7.73 -1.18 8.59
N ASN A 113 8.46 -1.60 9.63
CA ASN A 113 9.92 -1.50 9.71
C ASN A 113 10.44 -0.11 9.30
N VAL A 114 9.78 0.95 9.78
CA VAL A 114 10.20 2.33 9.47
C VAL A 114 11.24 2.83 10.47
N LEU A 115 12.09 3.73 10.01
CA LEU A 115 13.08 4.42 10.82
C LEU A 115 12.41 5.24 11.93
N PRO A 116 13.10 5.51 13.05
CA PRO A 116 12.55 6.23 14.21
C PRO A 116 12.42 7.75 14.00
N PHE A 117 12.10 8.17 12.78
CA PHE A 117 11.76 9.55 12.44
C PHE A 117 10.67 9.61 11.35
N GLU A 118 9.93 10.71 11.36
CA GLU A 118 8.85 10.99 10.42
C GLU A 118 9.18 12.24 9.59
N ILE A 119 8.80 12.20 8.32
CA ILE A 119 8.81 13.34 7.42
C ILE A 119 7.44 13.98 7.40
N ILE A 120 7.36 15.27 7.66
CA ILE A 120 6.11 16.03 7.71
C ILE A 120 6.07 16.96 6.51
N ILE A 121 5.11 16.70 5.63
CA ILE A 121 4.83 17.53 4.48
C ILE A 121 4.02 18.74 4.93
N GLN A 122 4.60 19.92 4.73
CA GLN A 122 4.01 21.21 5.09
C GLN A 122 3.81 22.07 3.84
N LYS A 123 3.25 23.26 4.02
CA LYS A 123 3.01 24.22 2.91
C LYS A 123 4.30 24.60 2.16
N VAL A 124 5.42 24.65 2.88
CA VAL A 124 6.75 24.97 2.32
C VAL A 124 7.42 23.78 1.63
N THR A 125 6.92 22.57 1.85
CA THR A 125 7.51 21.35 1.30
C THR A 125 7.23 21.26 -0.19
N VAL A 126 8.28 20.98 -0.95
CA VAL A 126 8.25 20.76 -2.39
C VAL A 126 8.20 19.26 -2.62
N VAL A 127 7.16 18.77 -3.29
CA VAL A 127 7.01 17.36 -3.67
C VAL A 127 6.94 17.29 -5.19
N VAL A 128 7.91 16.60 -5.79
CA VAL A 128 8.05 16.47 -7.24
C VAL A 128 8.01 15.00 -7.62
N TYR A 129 7.10 14.64 -8.52
CA TYR A 129 7.08 13.33 -9.14
C TYR A 129 8.23 13.19 -10.15
N ARG A 130 8.99 12.09 -10.05
CA ARG A 130 10.20 11.84 -10.88
C ARG A 130 10.10 10.61 -11.77
N GLY A 131 9.00 9.85 -11.71
CA GLY A 131 8.80 8.66 -12.53
C GLY A 131 8.29 7.46 -11.72
N ILE A 132 8.33 6.27 -12.33
CA ILE A 132 7.87 5.02 -11.71
C ILE A 132 9.09 4.13 -11.43
N HIS A 133 9.20 3.66 -10.20
CA HIS A 133 10.11 2.60 -9.82
C HIS A 133 9.56 1.28 -10.31
N LEU A 134 10.19 0.74 -11.35
CA LEU A 134 9.91 -0.60 -11.83
C LEU A 134 10.53 -1.57 -10.84
N THR A 135 9.70 -2.22 -10.03
CA THR A 135 10.14 -3.39 -9.26
C THR A 135 10.53 -4.44 -10.30
N ARG A 136 11.83 -4.69 -10.46
CA ARG A 136 12.29 -5.90 -11.13
C ARG A 136 11.67 -7.07 -10.34
N PRO A 137 11.03 -8.05 -10.99
CA PRO A 137 10.45 -9.17 -10.25
C PRO A 137 11.60 -9.92 -9.57
N ASP A 138 11.73 -9.75 -8.25
CA ASP A 138 12.65 -10.50 -7.40
C ASP A 138 12.09 -11.90 -7.16
N THR A 139 11.87 -12.65 -8.24
CA THR A 139 11.69 -14.12 -8.35
C THR A 139 11.14 -14.39 -9.75
N PRO A 140 11.45 -15.55 -10.38
CA PRO A 140 10.77 -15.94 -11.62
C PRO A 140 9.27 -15.89 -11.37
N GLU A 141 8.53 -15.19 -12.24
CA GLU A 141 7.07 -15.13 -12.20
C GLU A 141 6.56 -16.57 -12.03
N SER A 142 6.08 -16.92 -10.83
CA SER A 142 5.22 -18.08 -10.71
C SER A 142 4.00 -17.71 -11.55
N THR A 143 3.86 -18.31 -12.72
CA THR A 143 2.69 -18.16 -13.56
C THR A 143 1.47 -18.36 -12.66
N PRO A 144 0.54 -17.39 -12.59
CA PRO A 144 -0.60 -17.48 -11.69
C PRO A 144 -1.32 -18.81 -11.92
N THR A 145 -1.64 -19.53 -10.84
CA THR A 145 -2.40 -20.77 -10.99
C THR A 145 -3.79 -20.42 -11.47
N GLU A 146 -4.18 -20.95 -12.62
CA GLU A 146 -5.53 -20.77 -13.14
C GLU A 146 -6.51 -21.60 -12.31
N VAL A 147 -7.56 -20.95 -11.80
CA VAL A 147 -8.55 -21.57 -10.92
C VAL A 147 -9.95 -21.09 -11.28
N ASP A 148 -10.93 -21.87 -10.87
CA ASP A 148 -12.35 -21.56 -10.93
C ASP A 148 -12.95 -21.41 -9.51
N PHE A 149 -14.26 -21.17 -9.42
CA PHE A 149 -14.94 -20.96 -8.15
C PHE A 149 -15.02 -22.24 -7.28
N GLU A 150 -14.77 -23.42 -7.84
CA GLU A 150 -14.78 -24.68 -7.11
C GLU A 150 -13.38 -25.01 -6.55
N SER A 151 -12.35 -24.87 -7.38
CA SER A 151 -10.95 -25.19 -7.12
C SER A 151 -10.19 -24.11 -6.33
N ILE A 152 -10.69 -22.87 -6.31
CA ILE A 152 -10.07 -21.79 -5.52
C ILE A 152 -9.97 -22.11 -4.02
N LYS A 153 -10.79 -23.05 -3.51
CA LYS A 153 -10.76 -23.49 -2.11
C LYS A 153 -9.43 -24.11 -1.70
N GLU A 154 -8.74 -24.73 -2.65
CA GLU A 154 -7.47 -25.43 -2.44
C GLU A 154 -6.26 -24.55 -2.78
N ALA A 155 -6.49 -23.49 -3.57
CA ALA A 155 -5.46 -22.61 -4.09
C ALA A 155 -4.69 -21.86 -2.99
N ILE A 156 -3.39 -21.65 -3.25
CA ILE A 156 -2.48 -20.92 -2.37
C ILE A 156 -1.65 -19.97 -3.24
N GLY A 157 -1.45 -18.74 -2.78
CA GLY A 157 -0.59 -17.77 -3.46
C GLY A 157 -1.30 -17.03 -4.59
N MET A 158 -0.56 -16.76 -5.67
CA MET A 158 -1.03 -16.01 -6.84
C MET A 158 -1.91 -16.88 -7.74
N ILE A 159 -3.12 -16.41 -8.03
CA ILE A 159 -4.08 -17.10 -8.89
C ILE A 159 -4.56 -16.21 -10.04
N SER A 160 -5.11 -16.85 -11.07
CA SER A 160 -5.92 -16.22 -12.11
C SER A 160 -7.31 -16.84 -12.07
N ILE A 161 -8.35 -16.03 -11.88
CA ILE A 161 -9.75 -16.46 -11.85
C ILE A 161 -10.62 -15.55 -12.70
N SER A 162 -11.54 -16.13 -13.46
CA SER A 162 -12.44 -15.39 -14.35
C SER A 162 -13.88 -15.45 -13.85
N GLY A 163 -14.61 -14.34 -13.94
CA GLY A 163 -16.00 -14.26 -13.50
C GLY A 163 -16.67 -12.94 -13.88
N TYR A 164 -17.98 -12.85 -13.63
CA TYR A 164 -18.78 -11.67 -13.93
C TYR A 164 -18.77 -10.68 -12.78
N VAL A 165 -18.66 -9.39 -13.08
CA VAL A 165 -18.77 -8.32 -12.08
C VAL A 165 -20.17 -8.30 -11.48
N LYS A 166 -20.30 -8.73 -10.22
CA LYS A 166 -21.57 -8.73 -9.46
C LYS A 166 -21.77 -7.41 -8.72
N SER A 167 -20.72 -6.93 -8.06
CA SER A 167 -20.71 -5.69 -7.30
C SER A 167 -19.65 -4.77 -7.89
N LYS A 168 -20.04 -3.54 -8.24
CA LYS A 168 -19.12 -2.51 -8.73
C LYS A 168 -18.01 -2.29 -7.70
N PHE A 169 -16.80 -2.03 -8.19
CA PHE A 169 -15.67 -1.71 -7.35
C PHE A 169 -15.87 -0.32 -6.76
N ALA A 170 -16.08 -0.26 -5.46
CA ALA A 170 -16.29 0.97 -4.72
C ALA A 170 -15.24 1.11 -3.62
N LEU A 171 -14.94 2.35 -3.24
CA LEU A 171 -14.11 2.62 -2.08
C LEU A 171 -14.81 2.09 -0.83
N SER A 172 -14.12 1.22 -0.10
CA SER A 172 -14.57 0.71 1.19
C SER A 172 -13.56 1.13 2.26
N SER A 173 -14.05 1.79 3.29
CA SER A 173 -13.31 2.02 4.53
C SER A 173 -13.44 0.81 5.45
N THR A 174 -12.35 0.41 6.11
CA THR A 174 -12.46 -0.53 7.24
C THR A 174 -13.25 0.11 8.38
N ARG A 175 -13.93 -0.69 9.23
CA ARG A 175 -14.69 -0.21 10.42
C ARG A 175 -13.84 0.62 11.39
N TYR A 176 -12.52 0.58 11.24
CA TYR A 176 -11.55 1.31 12.04
C TYR A 176 -10.90 2.49 11.29
N GLU A 177 -11.46 2.93 10.16
CA GLU A 177 -11.06 4.12 9.38
C GLU A 177 -9.57 4.22 8.96
N ASN A 178 -8.78 3.16 9.14
CA ASN A 178 -7.31 3.20 8.95
C ASN A 178 -6.86 2.82 7.53
N MET A 179 -7.76 2.32 6.67
CA MET A 179 -7.43 1.89 5.31
C MET A 179 -8.66 1.96 4.40
N THR A 180 -8.54 2.66 3.26
CA THR A 180 -9.50 2.66 2.14
C THR A 180 -8.93 1.81 1.03
N TYR A 181 -9.65 0.75 0.66
CA TYR A 181 -9.33 -0.12 -0.46
C TYR A 181 -10.51 -0.13 -1.44
N GLY A 182 -10.23 -0.42 -2.71
CA GLY A 182 -11.30 -0.73 -3.65
C GLY A 182 -11.84 -2.12 -3.33
N CYS A 183 -13.16 -2.25 -3.21
CA CYS A 183 -13.81 -3.53 -2.95
C CYS A 183 -14.89 -3.78 -3.99
N GLY A 184 -14.83 -4.94 -4.63
CA GLY A 184 -15.84 -5.41 -5.57
C GLY A 184 -16.11 -6.89 -5.36
N ALA A 185 -16.99 -7.45 -6.18
CA ALA A 185 -17.23 -8.88 -6.16
C ALA A 185 -17.48 -9.42 -7.57
N ILE A 186 -16.96 -10.61 -7.83
CA ILE A 186 -17.21 -11.37 -9.05
C ILE A 186 -18.03 -12.64 -8.75
N THR A 187 -18.67 -13.19 -9.77
CA THR A 187 -19.50 -14.40 -9.68
C THR A 187 -19.44 -15.24 -10.95
N ASP A 188 -19.59 -16.55 -10.83
CA ASP A 188 -19.86 -17.48 -11.94
C ASP A 188 -21.36 -17.65 -12.23
N GLY A 189 -22.24 -17.01 -11.43
CA GLY A 189 -23.69 -17.20 -11.46
C GLY A 189 -24.24 -17.96 -10.24
N THR A 190 -23.38 -18.65 -9.49
CA THR A 190 -23.72 -19.41 -8.28
C THR A 190 -22.97 -18.88 -7.07
N PHE A 191 -21.65 -18.83 -7.15
CA PHE A 191 -20.76 -18.40 -6.08
C PHE A 191 -20.39 -16.93 -6.22
N LYS A 192 -20.12 -16.30 -5.08
CA LYS A 192 -19.64 -14.91 -4.97
C LYS A 192 -18.25 -14.92 -4.37
N LEU A 193 -17.32 -14.25 -5.05
CA LEU A 193 -15.96 -14.02 -4.57
C LEU A 193 -15.72 -12.53 -4.37
N THR A 194 -15.13 -12.17 -3.23
CA THR A 194 -14.80 -10.78 -2.89
C THR A 194 -13.41 -10.44 -3.41
N ILE A 195 -13.31 -9.35 -4.17
CA ILE A 195 -12.06 -8.85 -4.73
C ILE A 195 -11.71 -7.54 -4.03
N GLN A 196 -10.51 -7.48 -3.46
CA GLN A 196 -9.93 -6.28 -2.85
C GLN A 196 -8.80 -5.77 -3.73
N ILE A 197 -8.70 -4.46 -3.90
CA ILE A 197 -7.66 -3.82 -4.69
C ILE A 197 -7.07 -2.63 -3.95
N GLY A 198 -5.76 -2.38 -4.16
CA GLY A 198 -5.10 -1.15 -3.74
C GLY A 198 -5.82 0.10 -4.24
N TYR A 199 -5.58 1.25 -3.59
CA TYR A 199 -6.33 2.51 -3.79
C TYR A 199 -6.32 3.01 -5.26
N VAL A 200 -7.25 2.52 -6.08
CA VAL A 200 -7.53 2.97 -7.44
C VAL A 200 -9.02 2.72 -7.75
N PRO A 201 -9.80 3.75 -8.14
CA PRO A 201 -11.15 3.54 -8.65
C PRO A 201 -11.09 2.85 -10.03
N ILE A 202 -11.87 1.78 -10.19
CA ILE A 202 -12.05 1.09 -11.47
C ILE A 202 -13.51 1.23 -11.89
N GLU A 203 -13.74 1.78 -13.07
CA GLU A 203 -15.05 1.84 -13.69
C GLU A 203 -15.29 0.56 -14.51
N LEU A 204 -15.90 -0.44 -13.87
CA LEU A 204 -16.37 -1.67 -14.53
C LEU A 204 -17.88 -1.81 -14.36
N GLU A 205 -18.57 -2.14 -15.45
CA GLU A 205 -20.01 -2.35 -15.43
C GLU A 205 -20.39 -3.73 -14.90
N LYS A 206 -21.54 -3.80 -14.24
CA LYS A 206 -22.07 -5.07 -13.73
C LYS A 206 -22.38 -6.01 -14.89
N GLY A 207 -22.04 -7.29 -14.72
CA GLY A 207 -22.23 -8.31 -15.75
C GLY A 207 -21.08 -8.40 -16.75
N THR A 208 -20.10 -7.49 -16.71
CA THR A 208 -18.89 -7.61 -17.51
C THR A 208 -18.10 -8.83 -17.05
N TYR A 209 -17.65 -9.66 -17.99
CA TYR A 209 -16.76 -10.78 -17.68
C TYR A 209 -15.33 -10.28 -17.55
N VAL A 210 -14.67 -10.60 -16.44
CA VAL A 210 -13.33 -10.14 -16.12
C VAL A 210 -12.45 -11.29 -15.69
N ARG A 211 -11.18 -11.22 -16.05
CA ARG A 211 -10.11 -12.04 -15.49
C ARG A 211 -9.39 -11.25 -14.40
N VAL A 212 -9.29 -11.85 -13.22
CA VAL A 212 -8.67 -11.28 -12.03
C VAL A 212 -7.42 -12.07 -11.67
N VAL A 213 -6.30 -11.37 -11.56
CA VAL A 213 -5.03 -11.93 -11.10
C VAL A 213 -4.73 -11.39 -9.69
N GLY A 214 -4.49 -12.26 -8.72
CA GLY A 214 -4.24 -11.78 -7.36
C GLY A 214 -3.92 -12.88 -6.37
N SER A 215 -3.62 -12.47 -5.14
CA SER A 215 -3.29 -13.39 -4.06
C SER A 215 -4.54 -13.82 -3.31
N VAL A 216 -4.68 -15.13 -3.08
CA VAL A 216 -5.75 -15.67 -2.23
C VAL A 216 -5.47 -15.38 -0.75
N VAL A 217 -6.46 -14.84 -0.06
CA VAL A 217 -6.43 -14.58 1.39
C VAL A 217 -7.67 -15.21 2.02
N ASN A 218 -7.46 -16.05 3.03
CA ASN A 218 -8.54 -16.57 3.87
C ASN A 218 -8.57 -15.78 5.19
N THR A 219 -9.62 -15.00 5.40
CA THR A 219 -9.84 -14.27 6.66
C THR A 219 -11.13 -14.79 7.28
N ASP A 220 -11.01 -15.39 8.46
CA ASP A 220 -12.14 -15.92 9.25
C ASP A 220 -13.07 -16.86 8.48
N GLY A 221 -12.49 -17.69 7.60
CA GLY A 221 -13.22 -18.68 6.82
C GLY A 221 -13.83 -18.13 5.53
N MET A 222 -13.74 -16.82 5.29
CA MET A 222 -14.15 -16.18 4.04
C MET A 222 -12.94 -16.00 3.13
N LEU A 223 -13.04 -16.59 1.93
CA LEU A 223 -12.02 -16.47 0.91
C LEU A 223 -12.16 -15.16 0.13
N LYS A 224 -11.04 -14.46 -0.04
CA LYS A 224 -10.93 -13.20 -0.77
C LYS A 224 -9.73 -13.23 -1.68
N VAL A 225 -9.74 -12.41 -2.72
CA VAL A 225 -8.57 -12.19 -3.58
C VAL A 225 -8.13 -10.75 -3.46
N THR A 226 -6.84 -10.54 -3.21
CA THR A 226 -6.22 -9.22 -3.12
C THR A 226 -5.37 -8.96 -4.36
N CYS A 227 -5.70 -7.89 -5.07
CA CYS A 227 -5.01 -7.40 -6.25
C CYS A 227 -4.10 -6.23 -5.87
N LYS A 228 -2.95 -6.09 -6.54
CA LYS A 228 -2.00 -5.00 -6.28
C LYS A 228 -2.46 -3.71 -6.95
N THR A 229 -2.91 -3.81 -8.20
CA THR A 229 -3.19 -2.68 -9.09
C THR A 229 -4.40 -2.95 -9.98
N SER A 230 -4.96 -1.90 -10.58
CA SER A 230 -6.13 -2.03 -11.45
C SER A 230 -5.89 -2.82 -12.73
N SER A 231 -4.65 -2.89 -13.21
CA SER A 231 -4.26 -3.74 -14.34
C SER A 231 -4.41 -5.23 -14.07
N ASP A 232 -4.56 -5.63 -12.80
CA ASP A 232 -4.76 -7.03 -12.42
C ASP A 232 -6.21 -7.50 -12.69
N ILE A 233 -7.11 -6.59 -13.04
CA ILE A 233 -8.51 -6.86 -13.38
C ILE A 233 -8.72 -6.47 -14.83
N THR A 234 -8.83 -7.46 -15.71
CA THR A 234 -8.90 -7.26 -17.15
C THR A 234 -10.25 -7.71 -17.70
N PRO A 235 -11.00 -6.84 -18.43
CA PRO A 235 -12.20 -7.29 -19.12
C PRO A 235 -11.84 -8.26 -20.25
N VAL A 236 -12.71 -9.22 -20.50
CA VAL A 236 -12.58 -10.17 -21.61
C VAL A 236 -13.62 -9.80 -22.66
N GLU A 237 -13.19 -9.17 -23.75
CA GLU A 237 -14.06 -8.54 -24.75
C GLU A 237 -14.94 -9.55 -25.50
N ASP A 238 -14.46 -10.79 -25.68
CA ASP A 238 -15.19 -11.83 -26.42
C ASP A 238 -16.32 -12.51 -25.61
N HIS A 239 -16.55 -12.09 -24.37
CA HIS A 239 -17.52 -12.73 -23.49
C HIS A 239 -18.80 -11.90 -23.35
N ALA A 240 -19.96 -12.53 -23.60
CA ALA A 240 -21.26 -11.89 -23.44
C ALA A 240 -21.48 -11.42 -21.99
N VAL A 241 -22.10 -10.24 -21.84
CA VAL A 241 -22.45 -9.66 -20.54
C VAL A 241 -23.55 -10.50 -19.87
N MET A 242 -23.38 -10.85 -18.60
CA MET A 242 -24.41 -11.56 -17.85
C MET A 242 -25.58 -10.63 -17.51
N PRO A 243 -26.84 -11.01 -17.80
CA PRO A 243 -27.99 -10.17 -17.51
C PRO A 243 -28.28 -10.06 -16.00
N PRO A 244 -28.89 -8.95 -15.54
CA PRO A 244 -29.08 -8.67 -14.11
C PRO A 244 -29.79 -9.77 -13.31
N HIS A 245 -30.77 -10.45 -13.91
CA HIS A 245 -31.56 -11.49 -13.24
C HIS A 245 -30.73 -12.74 -12.90
N LEU A 246 -29.67 -13.04 -13.66
CA LEU A 246 -28.72 -14.12 -13.37
C LEU A 246 -27.67 -13.67 -12.36
N LEU A 247 -27.17 -12.43 -12.49
CA LEU A 247 -26.22 -11.87 -11.52
C LEU A 247 -26.75 -11.88 -10.09
N ILE A 248 -28.06 -11.68 -9.88
CA ILE A 248 -28.66 -11.70 -8.54
C ILE A 248 -28.51 -13.07 -7.88
N ARG A 249 -28.54 -14.18 -8.64
CA ARG A 249 -28.50 -15.55 -8.12
C ARG A 249 -27.15 -15.96 -7.52
N GLY A 250 -26.05 -15.39 -8.02
CA GLY A 250 -24.71 -15.76 -7.59
C GLY A 250 -24.31 -15.20 -6.22
N THR A 251 -24.97 -15.60 -5.14
CA THR A 251 -24.77 -15.05 -3.78
C THR A 251 -24.05 -16.00 -2.84
N GLN A 252 -23.85 -17.27 -3.22
CA GLN A 252 -23.27 -18.27 -2.35
C GLN A 252 -21.82 -17.92 -2.04
N GLN A 253 -21.49 -17.74 -0.76
CA GLN A 253 -20.12 -17.44 -0.38
C GLN A 253 -19.26 -18.71 -0.43
N ILE A 254 -18.01 -18.53 -0.87
CA ILE A 254 -17.00 -19.57 -0.77
C ILE A 254 -16.45 -19.57 0.66
N ILE A 255 -16.82 -20.60 1.43
CA ILE A 255 -16.38 -20.79 2.81
C ILE A 255 -15.32 -21.89 2.81
N VAL A 256 -14.15 -21.59 3.37
CA VAL A 256 -13.06 -22.56 3.55
C VAL A 256 -12.73 -22.62 5.04
N PRO A 257 -12.88 -23.78 5.72
CA PRO A 257 -12.57 -23.90 7.14
C PRO A 257 -11.12 -23.50 7.42
N LYS A 258 -10.86 -22.87 8.59
CA LYS A 258 -9.50 -22.50 8.99
C LYS A 258 -8.61 -23.75 8.92
N ARG A 259 -7.55 -23.71 8.11
CA ARG A 259 -6.51 -24.73 8.16
C ARG A 259 -5.93 -24.68 9.58
N LYS A 260 -6.02 -25.77 10.33
CA LYS A 260 -5.23 -25.90 11.57
C LYS A 260 -3.77 -25.77 11.13
N LEU A 261 -3.08 -24.76 11.65
CA LEU A 261 -1.63 -24.80 11.68
C LEU A 261 -1.30 -26.05 12.49
N ASN A 262 -0.78 -27.09 11.84
CA ASN A 262 -0.14 -28.15 12.57
C ASN A 262 1.07 -27.49 13.24
N GLU A 263 1.03 -27.45 14.57
CA GLU A 263 2.18 -27.16 15.41
C GLU A 263 3.10 -28.38 15.29
N ASP A 264 4.18 -28.24 14.52
CA ASP A 264 5.38 -29.07 14.63
C ASP A 264 6.47 -28.27 15.36
#